data_AF-A0A2S9K1M3-F1
#
_entry.id   AF-A0A2S9K1M3-F1
#
_cell.length_a   1.000
_cell.length_b   1.000
_cell.length_c   1.000
_cell.angle_alpha   90.00
_cell.angle_beta   90.00
_cell.angle_gamma   90.00
#
_symmetry.space_group_name_H-M   'P 1'
#
loop_
_entity.id
_entity.type
_entity.pdbx_description
1 polymer ?
#
loop_
_entity_poly.entity_id
_entity_poly.type
_entity_poly.pdbx_seq_one_letter_code
_entity_poly.pdbx_strand_id
1 'polypeptide(L)'
;MTGSHAGEIAIRATYAWARQNLRDADAIVALQLGADESMLAFGQGEQPEQVSVLPLGLQRLADRYFPDGRLSELLIEHAIAEVEDIVMPWHAMLPTAASLFTDDADIAGLARWADMPDNARPWRLTTEAVEQLFNRWAAVAQGRPASQDPLPTTGRFSATLLVLREWLHHLGFDGITVLHRKAQTD
;
A
#
# COMPACT_ATOMS: atom_id res chain seq x y z
N MET A 1 15.26 9.68 16.79
CA MET A 1 14.64 10.72 15.92
C MET A 1 14.84 10.36 14.44
N THR A 2 14.53 9.13 14.01
CA THR A 2 15.15 8.60 12.77
C THR A 2 14.16 8.02 11.75
N GLY A 3 12.98 7.52 12.15
CA GLY A 3 12.00 6.93 11.22
C GLY A 3 11.21 7.95 10.40
N SER A 4 10.57 8.92 11.07
CA SER A 4 9.69 9.91 10.44
C SER A 4 10.41 10.78 9.39
N HIS A 5 11.66 11.19 9.64
CA HIS A 5 12.44 11.98 8.69
C HIS A 5 12.83 11.20 7.43
N ALA A 6 13.23 9.93 7.57
CA ALA A 6 13.54 9.07 6.42
C ALA A 6 12.28 8.80 5.58
N GLY A 7 11.13 8.57 6.23
CA GLY A 7 9.85 8.42 5.57
C GLY A 7 9.43 9.68 4.78
N GLU A 8 9.64 10.87 5.35
CA GLU A 8 9.36 12.13 4.67
C GLU A 8 10.24 12.33 3.42
N ILE A 9 11.52 11.97 3.48
CA ILE A 9 12.41 12.01 2.32
C ILE A 9 11.92 11.04 1.24
N ALA A 10 11.59 9.80 1.63
CA ALA A 10 11.17 8.76 0.70
C ALA A 10 9.87 9.14 -0.03
N ILE A 11 8.86 9.64 0.69
CA ILE A 11 7.56 10.01 0.12
C ILE A 11 7.67 11.23 -0.82
N ARG A 12 8.50 12.22 -0.47
CA ARG A 12 8.75 13.38 -1.34
C ARG A 12 9.46 12.96 -2.62
N ALA A 13 10.39 12.00 -2.54
CA ALA A 13 11.03 11.44 -3.73
C ALA A 13 10.02 10.67 -4.61
N THR A 14 9.08 9.92 -4.02
CA THR A 14 8.01 9.22 -4.76
C THR A 14 7.14 10.23 -5.49
N TYR A 15 6.69 11.27 -4.77
CA TYR A 15 5.86 12.33 -5.32
C TYR A 15 6.56 13.06 -6.47
N ALA A 16 7.82 13.47 -6.27
CA ALA A 16 8.60 14.17 -7.29
C ALA A 16 8.80 13.32 -8.55
N TRP A 17 9.08 12.02 -8.38
CA TRP A 17 9.20 11.11 -9.52
C TRP A 17 7.88 10.98 -10.27
N ALA A 18 6.76 10.78 -9.56
CA ALA A 18 5.45 10.67 -10.18
C ALA A 18 5.11 11.95 -10.97
N ARG A 19 5.37 13.12 -10.39
CA ARG A 19 5.12 14.42 -11.01
C ARG A 19 5.93 14.63 -12.30
N GLN A 20 7.19 14.22 -12.34
CA GLN A 20 8.05 14.32 -13.53
C GLN A 20 7.59 13.42 -14.69
N ASN A 21 6.78 12.39 -14.43
CA ASN A 21 6.34 11.40 -15.41
C ASN A 21 4.85 11.51 -15.76
N LEU A 22 4.12 12.43 -15.13
CA LEU A 22 2.73 12.77 -15.44
C LEU A 22 2.62 14.16 -16.06
N ARG A 23 1.47 14.46 -16.66
CA ARG A 23 1.18 15.80 -17.22
C ARG A 23 0.80 16.77 -16.08
N ASP A 24 1.06 18.05 -16.29
CA ASP A 24 1.10 19.12 -15.27
C ASP A 24 -0.23 19.49 -14.56
N ALA A 25 -1.34 18.75 -14.74
CA ALA A 25 -2.66 19.15 -14.25
C ALA A 25 -3.38 18.16 -13.33
N ASP A 26 -2.94 16.90 -13.26
CA ASP A 26 -3.66 15.89 -12.45
C ASP A 26 -3.20 15.91 -11.00
N ALA A 27 -4.13 15.81 -10.06
CA ALA A 27 -3.78 15.61 -8.66
C ALA A 27 -3.10 14.24 -8.48
N ILE A 28 -2.05 14.21 -7.67
CA ILE A 28 -1.28 13.00 -7.36
C ILE A 28 -1.39 12.73 -5.87
N VAL A 29 -1.51 11.45 -5.52
CA VAL A 29 -1.27 10.94 -4.18
C VAL A 29 -0.10 9.96 -4.25
N ALA A 30 0.88 10.12 -3.38
CA ALA A 30 1.95 9.16 -3.14
C ALA A 30 1.72 8.48 -1.78
N LEU A 31 1.95 7.17 -1.70
CA LEU A 31 1.84 6.36 -0.48
C LEU A 31 3.12 5.55 -0.24
N GLN A 32 3.59 5.51 1.00
CA GLN A 32 4.68 4.65 1.48
C GLN A 32 4.26 3.96 2.77
N LEU A 33 4.45 2.64 2.86
CA LEU A 33 4.05 1.86 4.01
C LEU A 33 5.28 1.49 4.85
N GLY A 34 5.49 2.22 5.95
CA GLY A 34 6.63 1.98 6.82
C GLY A 34 6.37 0.91 7.88
N ALA A 35 7.45 0.46 8.53
CA ALA A 35 7.38 -0.54 9.59
C ALA A 35 6.63 -0.02 10.83
N ASP A 36 6.91 1.22 11.24
CA ASP A 36 6.34 1.85 12.44
C ASP A 36 5.20 2.82 12.11
N GLU A 37 5.36 3.56 11.01
CA GLU A 37 4.48 4.64 10.54
C GLU A 37 4.46 4.63 9.02
N SER A 38 3.37 5.06 8.41
CA SER A 38 3.25 5.19 6.95
C SER A 38 3.20 6.67 6.57
N MET A 39 3.49 6.97 5.30
CA MET A 39 3.58 8.34 4.81
C MET A 39 2.69 8.53 3.59
N LEU A 40 2.09 9.71 3.53
CA LEU A 40 1.21 10.14 2.47
C LEU A 40 1.66 11.52 1.99
N ALA A 41 1.70 11.74 0.68
CA ALA A 41 1.91 13.07 0.11
C ALA A 41 0.94 13.32 -1.03
N PHE A 42 0.35 14.50 -1.12
CA PHE A 42 -0.57 14.82 -2.21
C PHE A 42 -0.53 16.29 -2.61
N GLY A 43 -0.99 16.56 -3.83
CA GLY A 43 -1.07 17.89 -4.43
C GLY A 43 -1.16 17.86 -5.95
N GLN A 44 -1.20 19.03 -6.58
CA GLN A 44 -1.20 19.21 -8.03
C GLN A 44 0.14 19.75 -8.58
N GLY A 45 0.90 20.46 -7.75
CA GLY A 45 2.14 21.11 -8.18
C GLY A 45 3.39 20.21 -8.19
N GLU A 46 4.53 20.81 -8.54
CA GLU A 46 5.86 20.18 -8.49
C GLU A 46 6.22 19.62 -7.11
N GLN A 47 5.77 20.31 -6.06
CA GLN A 47 5.91 19.89 -4.67
C GLN A 47 4.55 19.47 -4.11
N PRO A 48 4.51 18.54 -3.14
CA PRO A 48 3.26 18.18 -2.48
C PRO A 48 2.74 19.38 -1.67
N GLU A 49 1.43 19.61 -1.76
CA GLU A 49 0.73 20.61 -0.94
C GLU A 49 0.69 20.16 0.53
N GLN A 50 0.60 18.84 0.72
CA GLN A 50 0.60 18.24 2.04
C GLN A 50 1.42 16.95 2.06
N VAL A 51 2.19 16.79 3.14
CA VAL A 51 2.82 15.53 3.53
C VAL A 51 2.30 15.19 4.91
N SER A 52 1.91 13.94 5.13
CA SER A 52 1.26 13.50 6.37
C SER A 52 1.76 12.14 6.81
N VAL A 53 1.93 12.02 8.13
CA VAL A 53 2.19 10.76 8.79
C VAL A 53 0.87 10.06 9.03
N LEU A 54 0.81 8.77 8.71
CA LEU A 54 -0.26 7.87 9.05
C LEU A 54 0.19 7.02 10.24
N PRO A 55 -0.61 6.89 11.32
CA PRO A 55 -0.29 6.06 12.48
C PRO A 55 -0.46 4.56 12.19
N LEU A 56 0.00 4.14 11.02
CA LEU A 56 -0.17 2.82 10.44
C LEU A 56 1.23 2.24 10.18
N GLY A 57 1.65 1.31 11.03
CA GLY A 57 2.93 0.61 10.89
C GLY A 57 2.71 -0.86 10.53
N LEU A 58 3.33 -1.32 9.44
CA LEU A 58 3.18 -2.69 8.98
C LEU A 58 3.69 -3.72 10.00
N GLN A 59 4.78 -3.41 10.72
CA GLN A 59 5.32 -4.32 11.74
C GLN A 59 4.36 -4.46 12.92
N ARG A 60 3.79 -3.33 13.37
CA ARG A 60 2.83 -3.31 14.48
C ARG A 60 1.55 -4.07 14.15
N LEU A 61 1.01 -3.90 12.94
CA LEU A 61 -0.14 -4.66 12.46
C LEU A 61 0.19 -6.15 12.34
N ALA A 62 1.34 -6.49 11.75
CA ALA A 62 1.80 -7.86 11.61
C ALA A 62 1.94 -8.59 12.94
N ASP A 63 2.62 -7.98 13.92
CA ASP A 63 2.86 -8.60 15.22
C ASP A 63 1.56 -8.80 16.02
N ARG A 64 0.61 -7.86 15.85
CA ARG A 64 -0.65 -7.88 16.59
C ARG A 64 -1.67 -8.87 16.01
N TYR A 65 -1.81 -8.91 14.69
CA TYR A 65 -2.90 -9.62 14.02
C TYR A 65 -2.45 -10.88 13.26
N PHE A 66 -1.17 -10.95 12.86
CA PHE A 66 -0.63 -12.03 12.03
C PHE A 66 0.68 -12.63 12.60
N PRO A 67 0.77 -12.92 13.92
CA PRO A 67 2.01 -13.40 14.52
C PRO A 67 2.40 -14.75 13.92
N ASP A 68 3.67 -14.87 13.52
CA ASP A 68 4.24 -16.01 12.80
C ASP A 68 3.49 -16.38 11.51
N GLY A 69 2.74 -15.44 10.94
CA GLY A 69 1.93 -15.63 9.73
C GLY A 69 0.69 -16.50 9.91
N ARG A 70 0.19 -16.62 11.15
CA ARG A 70 -1.08 -17.29 11.45
C ARG A 70 -2.25 -16.39 11.04
N LEU A 71 -3.22 -16.97 10.34
CA LEU A 71 -4.45 -16.29 9.94
C LEU A 71 -5.63 -16.79 10.77
N SER A 72 -6.49 -15.85 11.17
CA SER A 72 -7.75 -16.12 11.87
C SER A 72 -8.78 -15.14 11.34
N GLU A 73 -9.96 -15.63 10.96
CA GLU A 73 -11.06 -14.78 10.49
C GLU A 73 -11.34 -13.63 11.46
N LEU A 74 -11.47 -13.91 12.76
CA LEU A 74 -11.72 -12.88 13.78
C LEU A 74 -10.60 -11.83 13.87
N LEU A 75 -9.33 -12.24 13.77
CA LEU A 75 -8.21 -11.29 13.81
C LEU A 75 -8.12 -10.46 12.54
N ILE A 76 -8.51 -11.03 11.39
CA ILE A 76 -8.60 -10.29 10.13
C ILE A 76 -9.66 -9.20 10.24
N GLU A 77 -10.87 -9.52 10.72
CA GLU A 77 -11.94 -8.52 10.92
C GLU A 77 -11.50 -7.38 11.86
N HIS A 78 -10.81 -7.70 12.96
CA HIS A 78 -10.28 -6.67 13.85
C HIS A 78 -9.18 -5.81 13.20
N ALA A 79 -8.32 -6.42 12.37
CA ALA A 79 -7.30 -5.70 11.63
C ALA A 79 -7.91 -4.76 10.58
N ILE A 80 -8.97 -5.21 9.89
CA ILE A 80 -9.76 -4.38 8.96
C ILE A 80 -10.32 -3.18 9.70
N ALA A 81 -11.03 -3.38 10.82
CA ALA A 81 -11.63 -2.29 11.58
C ALA A 81 -10.58 -1.25 12.05
N GLU A 82 -9.41 -1.70 12.54
CA GLU A 82 -8.33 -0.79 12.95
C GLU A 82 -7.76 0.01 11.78
N VAL A 83 -7.61 -0.61 10.61
CA VAL A 83 -7.13 0.08 9.41
C VAL A 83 -8.18 1.03 8.86
N GLU A 84 -9.46 0.64 8.82
CA GLU A 84 -10.56 1.48 8.37
C GLU A 84 -10.67 2.77 9.19
N ASP A 85 -10.54 2.70 10.52
CA ASP A 85 -10.56 3.87 11.39
C ASP A 85 -9.46 4.90 11.02
N ILE A 86 -8.32 4.44 10.49
CA ILE A 86 -7.20 5.29 10.05
C ILE A 86 -7.42 5.79 8.62
N VAL A 87 -8.00 4.97 7.74
CA VAL A 87 -8.15 5.24 6.31
C VAL A 87 -9.33 6.17 6.04
N MET A 88 -10.49 5.92 6.66
CA MET A 88 -11.75 6.61 6.37
C MET A 88 -11.67 8.15 6.41
N PRO A 89 -10.95 8.80 7.36
CA PRO A 89 -10.82 10.25 7.38
C PRO A 89 -10.22 10.85 6.10
N TRP A 90 -9.39 10.09 5.37
CA TRP A 90 -8.71 10.57 4.16
C TRP A 90 -9.63 10.74 2.96
N HIS A 91 -10.81 10.13 2.97
CA HIS A 91 -11.80 10.29 1.89
C HIS A 91 -12.17 11.76 1.67
N ALA A 92 -12.27 12.54 2.75
CA ALA A 92 -12.61 13.96 2.69
C ALA A 92 -11.39 14.89 2.49
N MET A 93 -10.17 14.38 2.68
CA MET A 93 -8.94 15.17 2.65
C MET A 93 -8.21 15.07 1.32
N LEU A 94 -8.30 13.93 0.64
CA LEU A 94 -7.58 13.70 -0.61
C LEU A 94 -8.25 14.44 -1.79
N PRO A 95 -7.46 14.90 -2.77
CA PRO A 95 -8.02 15.50 -3.97
C PRO A 95 -8.87 14.50 -4.75
N THR A 96 -10.03 14.94 -5.23
CA THR A 96 -10.90 14.11 -6.07
C THR A 96 -10.21 13.72 -7.38
N ALA A 97 -10.44 12.49 -7.85
CA ALA A 97 -9.88 11.96 -9.10
C ALA A 97 -8.33 11.97 -9.16
N ALA A 98 -7.66 11.97 -8.01
CA ALA A 98 -6.20 11.87 -7.97
C ALA A 98 -5.72 10.48 -8.40
N SER A 99 -4.56 10.44 -9.04
CA SER A 99 -3.87 9.18 -9.33
C SER A 99 -2.95 8.78 -8.17
N LEU A 100 -2.98 7.51 -7.77
CA LEU A 100 -2.22 6.98 -6.64
C LEU A 100 -0.91 6.31 -7.11
N PHE A 101 0.19 6.61 -6.43
CA PHE A 101 1.54 6.14 -6.74
C PHE A 101 2.28 5.63 -5.52
N THR A 102 3.18 4.70 -5.76
CA THR A 102 4.13 4.23 -4.75
C THR A 102 5.40 3.70 -5.41
N ASP A 103 6.51 3.68 -4.69
CA ASP A 103 7.66 2.82 -5.01
C ASP A 103 8.00 1.89 -3.83
N ASP A 104 7.06 1.72 -2.93
CA ASP A 104 7.17 0.87 -1.75
C ASP A 104 7.45 -0.59 -2.13
N ALA A 105 8.46 -1.16 -1.48
CA ALA A 105 8.95 -2.50 -1.81
C ALA A 105 7.94 -3.61 -1.44
N ASP A 106 7.13 -3.42 -0.40
CA ASP A 106 6.11 -4.41 -0.02
C ASP A 106 4.94 -4.39 -1.00
N ILE A 107 4.49 -3.21 -1.43
CA ILE A 107 3.47 -3.09 -2.47
C ILE A 107 3.98 -3.64 -3.81
N ALA A 108 5.26 -3.40 -4.14
CA ALA A 108 5.88 -4.06 -5.28
C ALA A 108 5.92 -5.60 -5.13
N GLY A 109 6.08 -6.11 -3.91
CA GLY A 109 5.92 -7.53 -3.59
C GLY A 109 4.51 -8.04 -3.89
N LEU A 110 3.46 -7.31 -3.49
CA LEU A 110 2.07 -7.67 -3.79
C LEU A 110 1.80 -7.70 -5.30
N ALA A 111 2.32 -6.72 -6.04
CA ALA A 111 2.13 -6.66 -7.50
C ALA A 111 2.65 -7.92 -8.21
N ARG A 112 3.75 -8.53 -7.73
CA ARG A 112 4.26 -9.81 -8.25
C ARG A 112 3.30 -10.97 -7.99
N TRP A 113 2.64 -11.00 -6.84
CA TRP A 113 1.63 -12.01 -6.50
C TRP A 113 0.29 -11.81 -7.21
N ALA A 114 0.09 -10.62 -7.77
CA ALA A 114 -1.00 -10.28 -8.68
C ALA A 114 -0.61 -10.44 -10.17
N ASP A 115 0.42 -11.24 -10.45
CA ASP A 115 0.89 -11.60 -11.81
C ASP A 115 1.33 -10.42 -12.68
N MET A 116 1.77 -9.30 -12.07
CA MET A 116 2.35 -8.20 -12.83
C MET A 116 3.72 -8.59 -13.42
N PRO A 117 3.94 -8.46 -14.74
CA PRO A 117 5.14 -8.98 -15.38
C PRO A 117 6.34 -8.05 -15.15
N ASP A 118 7.48 -8.59 -14.70
CA ASP A 118 8.67 -7.81 -14.33
C ASP A 118 9.21 -6.86 -15.41
N ASN A 119 8.94 -7.16 -16.68
CA ASN A 119 9.38 -6.35 -17.82
C ASN A 119 8.42 -5.23 -18.24
N ALA A 120 7.25 -5.08 -17.61
CA ALA A 120 6.24 -4.06 -17.96
C ALA A 120 6.04 -3.03 -16.84
N ARG A 121 7.11 -2.36 -16.43
CA ARG A 121 7.05 -1.29 -15.42
C ARG A 121 6.81 0.09 -16.07
N PRO A 122 6.14 1.03 -15.38
CA PRO A 122 5.55 0.89 -14.05
C PRO A 122 4.34 -0.04 -14.04
N TRP A 123 4.11 -0.74 -12.93
CA TRP A 123 2.96 -1.64 -12.80
C TRP A 123 1.72 -0.87 -12.40
N ARG A 124 0.59 -1.19 -13.01
CA ARG A 124 -0.72 -0.75 -12.52
C ARG A 124 -1.38 -1.90 -11.79
N LEU A 125 -1.35 -1.84 -10.47
CA LEU A 125 -2.04 -2.79 -9.61
C LEU A 125 -3.46 -2.26 -9.35
N THR A 126 -4.46 -2.83 -10.04
CA THR A 126 -5.85 -2.35 -9.94
C THR A 126 -6.50 -2.78 -8.63
N THR A 127 -7.56 -2.07 -8.23
CA THR A 127 -8.35 -2.42 -7.05
C THR A 127 -8.91 -3.84 -7.16
N GLU A 128 -9.39 -4.25 -8.34
CA GLU A 128 -9.88 -5.61 -8.57
C GLU A 128 -8.79 -6.66 -8.40
N ALA A 129 -7.56 -6.37 -8.84
CA ALA A 129 -6.44 -7.29 -8.67
C ALA A 129 -6.06 -7.45 -7.18
N VAL A 130 -6.08 -6.36 -6.42
CA VAL A 130 -5.85 -6.41 -4.96
C VAL A 130 -6.98 -7.16 -4.25
N GLU A 131 -8.24 -6.93 -4.62
CA GLU A 131 -9.39 -7.65 -4.06
C GLU A 131 -9.34 -9.15 -4.38
N GLN A 132 -8.92 -9.54 -5.59
CA GLN A 132 -8.71 -10.95 -5.93
C GLN A 132 -7.59 -11.57 -5.08
N LEU A 133 -6.49 -10.85 -4.87
CA LEU A 133 -5.40 -11.28 -4.01
C LEU A 133 -5.86 -11.44 -2.56
N PHE A 134 -6.64 -10.49 -2.05
CA PHE A 134 -7.24 -10.55 -0.73
C PHE A 134 -8.18 -11.74 -0.57
N ASN A 135 -9.09 -11.97 -1.51
CA ASN A 135 -10.03 -13.11 -1.46
C ASN A 135 -9.32 -14.46 -1.41
N ARG A 136 -8.25 -14.61 -2.19
CA ARG A 136 -7.40 -15.81 -2.17
C ARG A 136 -6.70 -15.98 -0.82
N TRP A 137 -6.17 -14.90 -0.25
CA TRP A 137 -5.53 -14.89 1.07
C TRP A 137 -6.52 -15.19 2.20
N ALA A 138 -7.71 -14.57 2.20
CA ALA A 138 -8.76 -14.80 3.18
C ALA A 138 -9.29 -16.25 3.15
N ALA A 139 -9.35 -16.88 1.97
CA ALA A 139 -9.73 -18.29 1.86
C ALA A 139 -8.78 -19.22 2.63
N VAL A 140 -7.49 -18.85 2.78
CA VAL A 140 -6.54 -19.62 3.61
C VAL A 140 -6.92 -19.54 5.09
N ALA A 141 -7.37 -18.37 5.56
CA ALA A 141 -7.87 -18.22 6.93
C ALA A 141 -9.11 -19.08 7.21
N GLN A 142 -9.94 -19.31 6.18
CA GLN A 142 -11.13 -20.18 6.21
C GLN A 142 -10.82 -21.67 6.05
N GLY A 143 -9.53 -22.06 6.06
CA GLY A 143 -9.10 -23.46 6.02
C GLY A 143 -8.80 -24.02 4.63
N ARG A 144 -8.70 -23.17 3.58
CA ARG A 144 -8.14 -23.62 2.29
C ARG A 144 -6.69 -24.06 2.50
N PRO A 145 -6.30 -25.27 2.08
CA PRO A 145 -4.91 -25.71 2.20
C PRO A 145 -3.98 -24.80 1.40
N ALA A 146 -2.89 -24.34 2.02
CA ALA A 146 -1.87 -23.51 1.34
C ALA A 146 -1.23 -24.19 0.11
N SER A 147 -1.30 -25.52 0.02
CA SER A 147 -0.85 -26.27 -1.17
C SER A 147 -1.70 -26.02 -2.41
N GLN A 148 -2.90 -25.45 -2.27
CA GLN A 148 -3.80 -25.12 -3.39
C GLN A 148 -3.65 -23.66 -3.84
N ASP A 149 -3.14 -22.79 -2.99
CA ASP A 149 -2.87 -21.38 -3.30
C ASP A 149 -1.64 -20.92 -2.49
N PRO A 150 -0.44 -20.85 -3.11
CA PRO A 150 0.83 -20.69 -2.40
C PRO A 150 1.09 -19.25 -1.93
N LEU A 151 0.02 -18.48 -1.68
CA LEU A 151 0.15 -17.10 -1.23
C LEU A 151 0.93 -17.03 0.08
N PRO A 152 1.82 -16.04 0.24
CA PRO A 152 2.50 -15.80 1.50
C PRO A 152 1.46 -15.49 2.58
N THR A 153 1.69 -16.04 3.77
CA THR A 153 0.92 -15.65 4.96
C THR A 153 1.80 -14.92 5.96
N THR A 154 3.00 -14.49 5.58
CA THR A 154 3.89 -13.74 6.50
C THR A 154 3.18 -12.49 7.00
N GLY A 155 3.40 -12.13 8.27
CA GLY A 155 2.68 -10.99 8.85
C GLY A 155 2.89 -9.68 8.08
N ARG A 156 4.10 -9.46 7.54
CA ARG A 156 4.40 -8.33 6.65
C ARG A 156 3.54 -8.33 5.39
N PHE A 157 3.45 -9.46 4.68
CA PHE A 157 2.61 -9.59 3.49
C PHE A 157 1.13 -9.34 3.82
N SER A 158 0.63 -9.97 4.89
CA SER A 158 -0.76 -9.82 5.34
C SER A 158 -1.11 -8.38 5.70
N ALA A 159 -0.23 -7.70 6.46
CA ALA A 159 -0.44 -6.30 6.81
C ALA A 159 -0.45 -5.41 5.56
N THR A 160 0.52 -5.56 4.64
CA THR A 160 0.57 -4.77 3.41
C THR A 160 -0.68 -4.99 2.55
N LEU A 161 -1.10 -6.25 2.36
CA LEU A 161 -2.27 -6.59 1.55
C LEU A 161 -3.55 -5.98 2.11
N LEU A 162 -3.79 -6.15 3.42
CA LEU A 162 -4.97 -5.60 4.08
C LEU A 162 -4.98 -4.08 4.00
N VAL A 163 -3.86 -3.42 4.33
CA VAL A 163 -3.76 -1.96 4.30
C VAL A 163 -4.00 -1.39 2.92
N LEU A 164 -3.37 -1.97 1.89
CA LEU A 164 -3.57 -1.52 0.52
C LEU A 164 -5.01 -1.75 0.06
N ARG A 165 -5.62 -2.89 0.42
CA ARG A 165 -7.01 -3.21 0.09
C ARG A 165 -7.96 -2.17 0.68
N GLU A 166 -7.86 -1.87 1.97
CA GLU A 166 -8.70 -0.84 2.61
C GLU A 166 -8.47 0.55 2.00
N TRP A 167 -7.21 0.90 1.69
CA TRP A 167 -6.88 2.18 1.07
C TRP A 167 -7.54 2.35 -0.30
N LEU A 168 -7.43 1.35 -1.16
CA LEU A 168 -8.01 1.39 -2.51
C LEU A 168 -9.55 1.37 -2.45
N HIS A 169 -10.10 0.49 -1.63
CA HIS A 169 -11.54 0.26 -1.53
C HIS A 169 -12.29 1.48 -0.98
N HIS A 170 -11.87 2.01 0.17
CA HIS A 170 -12.61 3.08 0.85
C HIS A 170 -12.35 4.47 0.29
N LEU A 171 -11.18 4.70 -0.30
CA LEU A 171 -10.84 5.99 -0.89
C LEU A 171 -11.19 6.08 -2.38
N GLY A 172 -11.73 5.00 -2.96
CA GLY A 172 -12.28 5.00 -4.32
C GLY A 172 -11.23 5.13 -5.41
N PHE A 173 -9.99 4.70 -5.15
CA PHE A 173 -8.98 4.57 -6.19
C PHE A 173 -9.30 3.35 -7.06
N ASP A 174 -9.08 3.47 -8.37
CA ASP A 174 -9.17 2.36 -9.33
C ASP A 174 -7.90 1.49 -9.36
N GLY A 175 -6.85 1.94 -8.67
CA GLY A 175 -5.63 1.18 -8.43
C GLY A 175 -4.47 2.07 -8.01
N ILE A 176 -3.31 1.45 -7.85
CA ILE A 176 -2.05 2.11 -7.53
C ILE A 176 -1.01 1.84 -8.61
N THR A 177 -0.27 2.87 -8.99
CA THR A 177 0.87 2.74 -9.91
C THR A 177 2.16 2.51 -9.11
N VAL A 178 2.75 1.34 -9.28
CA VAL A 178 4.02 0.96 -8.64
C VAL A 178 5.18 1.34 -9.54
N LEU A 179 5.93 2.34 -9.08
CA LEU A 179 7.07 2.91 -9.75
C LEU A 179 8.29 1.99 -9.63
N HIS A 180 9.20 2.12 -10.58
CA HIS A 180 10.49 1.45 -10.52
C HIS A 180 11.57 2.44 -10.10
N ARG A 181 11.98 2.43 -8.83
CA ARG A 181 13.31 2.94 -8.50
C ARG A 181 14.31 1.82 -8.77
N LYS A 182 15.25 2.06 -9.68
CA LYS A 182 16.50 1.29 -9.66
C LYS A 182 17.09 1.49 -8.27
N ALA A 183 17.46 0.41 -7.58
CA ALA A 183 18.34 0.54 -6.43
C ALA A 183 19.53 1.39 -6.89
N GLN A 184 19.83 2.48 -6.18
CA GLN A 184 21.09 3.16 -6.39
C GLN A 184 22.15 2.14 -6.01
N THR A 185 22.81 1.58 -7.01
CA THR A 185 24.03 0.81 -6.80
C THR A 185 25.06 1.84 -6.36
N ASP A 186 25.37 1.85 -5.06
CA ASP A 186 26.58 2.49 -4.53
C ASP A 186 27.83 1.92 -5.21
#